data_AF-A0A959Z0G8-F1
#
_entry.id   AF-A0A959Z0G8-F1
#
_cell.length_a   1.000
_cell.length_b   1.000
_cell.length_c   1.000
_cell.angle_alpha   90.00
_cell.angle_beta   90.00
_cell.angle_gamma   90.00
#
_symmetry.space_group_name_H-M   'P 1'
#
loop_
_entity.id
_entity.type
_entity.pdbx_description
1 polymer ?
#
loop_
_entity_poly.entity_id
_entity_poly.type
_entity_poly.pdbx_seq_one_letter_code
_entity_poly.pdbx_strand_id
1 'polypeptide(L)'
;VHFNFGRSKNRRTWSHDASADLELLRREARDGLLRRYDGPSHTVQERLERELGVIAQKDFVSYFLINWDLVRFAKHHGFFHVGRGSGANSLVAYCLGITDVDPIELDLYFERFINPSRSSPPDFDIDFSW
;
A
#
# COMPACT_ATOMS: atom_id res chain seq x y z
N VAL A 1 -5.00 31.88 -12.55
CA VAL A 1 -4.21 30.92 -11.74
C VAL A 1 -3.43 30.03 -12.69
N HIS A 2 -2.10 30.06 -12.68
CA HIS A 2 -1.27 29.17 -13.51
C HIS A 2 -1.07 27.85 -12.76
N PHE A 3 -1.72 26.79 -13.24
CA PHE A 3 -1.51 25.44 -12.71
C PHE A 3 -0.34 24.78 -13.47
N ASN A 4 0.66 24.31 -12.73
CA ASN A 4 1.79 23.55 -13.29
C ASN A 4 1.48 22.05 -13.21
N PHE A 5 1.31 21.42 -14.36
CA PHE A 5 0.95 20.01 -14.52
C PHE A 5 2.14 19.10 -14.91
N GLY A 6 3.34 19.66 -15.11
CA GLY A 6 4.48 18.93 -15.68
C GLY A 6 5.36 18.16 -14.70
N ARG A 7 5.09 18.27 -13.38
CA ARG A 7 5.91 17.62 -12.35
C ARG A 7 5.02 16.99 -11.28
N SER A 8 5.28 15.72 -10.98
CA SER A 8 4.67 15.05 -9.82
C SER A 8 4.98 15.83 -8.55
N LYS A 9 3.94 16.09 -7.75
CA LYS A 9 4.03 16.78 -6.46
C LYS A 9 4.06 15.80 -5.29
N ASN A 10 4.06 14.50 -5.57
CA ASN A 10 4.07 13.48 -4.54
C ASN A 10 5.37 13.55 -3.74
N ARG A 11 5.26 13.33 -2.44
CA ARG A 11 6.43 13.09 -1.59
C ARG A 11 7.16 11.87 -2.10
N ARG A 12 8.49 11.93 -2.11
CA ARG A 12 9.36 10.81 -2.51
C ARG A 12 9.72 9.93 -1.32
N THR A 13 9.95 10.56 -0.17
CA THR A 13 10.18 9.91 1.11
C THR A 13 9.04 10.25 2.08
N TRP A 14 8.65 9.28 2.91
CA TRP A 14 7.77 9.49 4.04
C TRP A 14 8.55 10.14 5.19
N SER A 15 9.76 9.62 5.45
CA SER A 15 10.76 10.28 6.29
C SER A 15 11.70 11.16 5.44
N HIS A 16 13.00 11.07 5.69
CA HIS A 16 14.07 11.73 4.93
C HIS A 16 15.04 10.72 4.28
N ASP A 17 14.81 9.42 4.44
CA ASP A 17 15.69 8.35 3.93
C ASP A 17 14.85 7.25 3.24
N ALA A 18 15.05 7.11 1.93
CA ALA A 18 14.32 6.14 1.11
C ALA A 18 14.66 4.68 1.45
N SER A 19 15.89 4.40 1.90
CA SER A 19 16.29 3.06 2.31
C SER A 19 15.61 2.66 3.61
N ALA A 20 15.59 3.58 4.58
CA ALA A 20 14.89 3.38 5.85
C ALA A 20 13.37 3.23 5.64
N ASP A 21 12.78 4.03 4.74
CA ASP A 21 11.36 3.92 4.38
C ASP A 21 11.04 2.55 3.74
N LEU A 22 11.90 2.04 2.86
CA LEU A 22 11.70 0.73 2.25
C LEU A 22 11.82 -0.41 3.27
N GLU A 23 12.77 -0.33 4.19
CA GLU A 23 12.91 -1.30 5.28
C GLU A 23 11.69 -1.29 6.21
N LEU A 24 11.22 -0.09 6.57
CA LEU A 24 9.98 0.10 7.33
C LEU A 24 8.80 -0.56 6.62
N LEU A 25 8.57 -0.25 5.34
CA LEU A 25 7.48 -0.84 4.57
C LEU A 25 7.54 -2.37 4.55
N ARG A 26 8.72 -2.94 4.32
CA ARG A 26 8.90 -4.40 4.34
C ARG A 26 8.57 -5.02 5.68
N ARG A 27 9.05 -4.41 6.77
CA ARG A 27 8.79 -4.90 8.13
C ARG A 27 7.29 -4.87 8.43
N GLU A 28 6.65 -3.72 8.24
CA GLU A 28 5.21 -3.58 8.55
C GLU A 28 4.33 -4.49 7.69
N ALA A 29 4.70 -4.68 6.42
CA ALA A 29 3.98 -5.59 5.52
C ALA A 29 4.15 -7.06 5.93
N ARG A 30 5.36 -7.48 6.35
CA ARG A 30 5.60 -8.85 6.86
C ARG A 30 4.91 -9.10 8.19
N ASP A 31 4.98 -8.16 9.12
CA ASP A 31 4.26 -8.26 10.39
C ASP A 31 2.75 -8.28 10.15
N GLY A 32 2.28 -7.50 9.18
CA GLY A 32 0.90 -7.51 8.69
C GLY A 32 0.48 -8.87 8.14
N LEU A 33 1.35 -9.50 7.34
CA LEU A 33 1.10 -10.83 6.80
C LEU A 33 0.90 -11.86 7.92
N LEU A 34 1.76 -11.84 8.94
CA LEU A 34 1.65 -12.74 10.10
C LEU A 34 0.42 -12.47 10.97
N ARG A 35 -0.12 -11.25 10.94
CA ARG A 35 -1.41 -10.93 11.60
C ARG A 35 -2.62 -11.41 10.79
N ARG A 36 -2.52 -11.43 9.46
CA ARG A 36 -3.64 -11.77 8.56
C ARG A 36 -3.74 -13.27 8.26
N TYR A 37 -2.61 -13.99 8.28
CA TYR A 37 -2.55 -15.41 7.97
C TYR A 37 -1.87 -16.19 9.10
N ASP A 38 -2.49 -17.28 9.53
CA ASP A 38 -1.85 -18.28 10.38
C ASP A 38 -1.04 -19.24 9.49
N GLY A 39 0.27 -19.04 9.43
CA GLY A 39 1.17 -19.81 8.57
C GLY A 39 0.98 -19.52 7.06
N PRO A 40 1.37 -18.34 6.56
CA PRO A 40 1.17 -17.98 5.16
C PRO A 40 1.88 -18.96 4.22
N SER A 41 1.18 -19.41 3.18
CA SER A 41 1.74 -20.31 2.18
C SER A 41 2.87 -19.67 1.39
N HIS A 42 3.69 -20.49 0.72
CA HIS A 42 4.77 -19.99 -0.14
C HIS A 42 4.27 -18.99 -1.19
N THR A 43 3.13 -19.27 -1.82
CA THR A 43 2.51 -18.40 -2.82
C THR A 43 2.15 -17.02 -2.28
N VAL A 44 1.65 -16.96 -1.05
CA VAL A 44 1.31 -15.68 -0.39
C VAL A 44 2.58 -14.88 -0.09
N GLN A 45 3.63 -15.55 0.40
CA GLN A 45 4.92 -14.91 0.68
C GLN A 45 5.59 -14.39 -0.61
N GLU A 46 5.60 -15.20 -1.67
CA GLU A 46 6.10 -14.79 -2.99
C GLU A 46 5.32 -13.61 -3.56
N ARG A 47 3.98 -13.60 -3.41
CA ARG A 47 3.15 -12.47 -3.81
C ARG A 47 3.58 -11.20 -3.08
N LEU A 48 3.77 -11.28 -1.76
CA LEU A 48 4.15 -10.13 -0.94
C LEU A 48 5.49 -9.53 -1.40
N GLU A 49 6.52 -10.38 -1.55
CA GLU A 49 7.86 -9.93 -1.96
C GLU A 49 7.86 -9.36 -3.39
N ARG A 50 7.08 -9.95 -4.30
CA ARG A 50 6.90 -9.43 -5.66
C ARG A 50 6.27 -8.04 -5.66
N GLU A 51 5.19 -7.83 -4.90
CA GLU A 51 4.54 -6.53 -4.79
C GLU A 51 5.48 -5.48 -4.17
N LEU A 52 6.16 -5.81 -3.08
CA LEU A 52 7.17 -4.95 -2.43
C LEU A 52 8.28 -4.55 -3.42
N GLY A 53 8.74 -5.50 -4.25
CA GLY A 53 9.71 -5.25 -5.30
C GLY A 53 9.22 -4.22 -6.33
N VAL A 54 7.99 -4.38 -6.83
CA VAL A 54 7.39 -3.44 -7.79
C VAL A 54 7.17 -2.07 -7.16
N ILE A 55 6.68 -1.99 -5.93
CA ILE A 55 6.47 -0.73 -5.20
C ILE A 55 7.79 0.05 -5.06
N ALA A 56 8.88 -0.65 -4.72
CA ALA A 56 10.21 -0.07 -4.63
C ALA A 56 10.71 0.44 -5.99
N GLN A 57 10.59 -0.38 -7.05
CA GLN A 57 11.00 -0.01 -8.41
C GLN A 57 10.23 1.21 -8.95
N LYS A 58 8.99 1.38 -8.50
CA LYS A 58 8.12 2.49 -8.90
C LYS A 58 8.26 3.75 -8.07
N ASP A 59 9.12 3.75 -7.04
CA ASP A 59 9.27 4.86 -6.09
C ASP A 59 7.94 5.21 -5.40
N PHE A 60 7.12 4.18 -5.11
CA PHE A 60 5.82 4.32 -4.45
C PHE A 60 5.87 3.98 -2.95
N VAL A 61 7.06 3.76 -2.39
CA VAL A 61 7.25 3.38 -0.97
C VAL A 61 6.60 4.41 -0.04
N SER A 62 6.94 5.69 -0.22
CA SER A 62 6.39 6.77 0.59
C SER A 62 4.87 6.90 0.46
N TYR A 63 4.32 6.62 -0.73
CA TYR A 63 2.88 6.62 -0.94
C TYR A 63 2.16 5.57 -0.08
N PHE A 64 2.69 4.35 -0.02
CA PHE A 64 2.15 3.31 0.87
C PHE A 64 2.30 3.68 2.34
N LEU A 65 3.46 4.21 2.76
CA LEU A 65 3.70 4.58 4.15
C LEU A 65 2.82 5.74 4.64
N ILE A 66 2.56 6.74 3.78
CA ILE A 66 1.63 7.83 4.12
C ILE A 66 0.23 7.27 4.39
N ASN A 67 -0.27 6.40 3.52
CA ASN A 67 -1.59 5.80 3.68
C ASN A 67 -1.64 4.85 4.89
N TRP A 68 -0.58 4.07 5.12
CA TRP A 68 -0.43 3.22 6.31
C TRP A 68 -0.49 4.03 7.61
N ASP A 69 0.25 5.14 7.69
CA ASP A 69 0.27 6.00 8.88
C ASP A 69 -1.11 6.65 9.11
N LEU A 70 -1.78 7.08 8.03
CA LEU A 70 -3.14 7.60 8.09
C LEU A 70 -4.13 6.57 8.68
N VAL A 71 -4.16 5.34 8.15
CA VAL A 71 -5.08 4.30 8.65
C VAL A 71 -4.70 3.82 10.05
N ARG A 72 -3.39 3.76 10.38
CA ARG A 72 -2.91 3.45 11.72
C ARG A 72 -3.39 4.49 12.73
N PHE A 73 -3.26 5.77 12.41
CA PHE A 73 -3.74 6.87 13.24
C PHE A 73 -5.26 6.79 13.43
N ALA A 74 -6.01 6.58 12.35
CA ALA A 74 -7.46 6.44 12.39
C ALA A 74 -7.91 5.30 13.31
N LYS A 75 -7.37 4.09 13.11
CA LYS A 75 -7.66 2.92 13.95
C LYS A 75 -7.33 3.18 15.43
N HIS A 76 -6.20 3.85 15.71
CA HIS A 76 -5.82 4.17 17.09
C HIS A 76 -6.81 5.09 17.80
N HIS A 77 -7.47 5.99 17.06
CA HIS A 77 -8.45 6.93 17.60
C HIS A 77 -9.91 6.45 17.46
N GLY A 78 -10.13 5.23 16.97
CA GLY A 78 -11.47 4.69 16.75
C GLY A 78 -12.22 5.30 15.57
N PHE A 79 -11.51 5.93 14.63
CA PHE A 79 -12.11 6.37 13.36
C PHE A 79 -12.19 5.17 12.40
N PHE A 80 -13.41 4.78 12.06
CA PHE A 80 -13.65 3.71 11.10
C PHE A 80 -13.41 4.20 9.68
N HIS A 81 -12.77 3.36 8.86
CA HIS A 81 -12.53 3.61 7.46
C HIS A 81 -12.83 2.39 6.60
N VAL A 82 -13.05 2.65 5.32
CA VAL A 82 -13.18 1.61 4.28
C VAL A 82 -12.27 2.00 3.12
N GLY A 83 -11.37 1.10 2.74
CA GLY A 83 -10.64 1.22 1.47
C GLY A 83 -11.51 0.74 0.31
N ARG A 84 -11.52 1.47 -0.80
CA ARG A 84 -12.27 1.12 -2.02
C ARG A 84 -11.35 1.06 -3.24
N GLY A 85 -11.97 0.78 -4.38
CA GLY A 85 -11.29 0.81 -5.67
C GLY A 85 -10.22 -0.27 -5.82
N SER A 86 -9.21 0.04 -6.65
CA SER A 86 -8.17 -0.93 -7.02
C SER A 86 -7.16 -1.23 -5.91
N GLY A 87 -7.16 -0.49 -4.80
CA GLY A 87 -6.30 -0.76 -3.65
C GLY A 87 -6.49 -2.16 -3.06
N ALA A 88 -7.70 -2.72 -3.19
CA ALA A 88 -8.03 -4.07 -2.75
C ALA A 88 -7.23 -5.17 -3.46
N ASN A 89 -6.62 -4.87 -4.60
CA ASN A 89 -5.82 -5.83 -5.37
C ASN A 89 -4.38 -6.00 -4.85
N SER A 90 -3.95 -5.21 -3.86
CA SER A 90 -2.61 -5.29 -3.29
C SER A 90 -2.59 -6.05 -1.97
N LEU A 91 -1.80 -7.11 -1.93
CA LEU A 91 -1.52 -7.85 -0.71
C LEU A 91 -0.77 -6.98 0.30
N VAL A 92 0.13 -6.10 -0.16
CA VAL A 92 0.81 -5.14 0.71
C VAL A 92 -0.20 -4.21 1.39
N ALA A 93 -1.18 -3.68 0.64
CA ALA A 93 -2.22 -2.82 1.20
C ALA A 93 -3.10 -3.53 2.24
N TYR A 94 -3.45 -4.79 1.97
CA TYR A 94 -4.17 -5.66 2.91
C TYR A 94 -3.38 -5.90 4.20
N CYS A 95 -2.08 -6.21 4.08
CA CYS A 95 -1.19 -6.44 5.22
C CYS A 95 -0.98 -5.19 6.08
N LEU A 96 -0.90 -4.00 5.45
CA LEU A 96 -0.81 -2.72 6.14
C LEU A 96 -2.14 -2.28 6.79
N GLY A 97 -3.25 -2.97 6.47
CA GLY A 97 -4.58 -2.62 6.98
C GLY A 97 -5.21 -1.41 6.30
N ILE A 98 -4.70 -1.04 5.13
CA ILE A 98 -5.29 0.01 4.26
C ILE A 98 -6.60 -0.51 3.68
N THR A 99 -6.61 -1.78 3.25
CA THR A 99 -7.81 -2.50 2.83
C THR A 99 -8.03 -3.70 3.75
N ASP A 100 -9.28 -4.16 3.81
CA ASP A 100 -9.68 -5.38 4.54
C ASP A 100 -10.13 -6.50 3.59
N VAL A 101 -9.81 -6.37 2.31
CA VAL A 101 -10.11 -7.36 1.27
C VAL A 101 -8.87 -8.19 1.03
N ASP A 102 -8.97 -9.51 1.19
CA ASP A 102 -7.89 -10.45 0.86
C ASP A 102 -7.82 -10.64 -0.68
N PRO A 103 -6.74 -10.19 -1.34
CA PRO A 103 -6.61 -10.32 -2.79
C PRO A 103 -6.26 -11.74 -3.25
N ILE A 104 -5.72 -12.59 -2.38
CA ILE A 104 -5.39 -13.97 -2.73
C ILE A 104 -6.67 -14.81 -2.73
N GLU A 105 -7.50 -14.66 -1.68
CA GLU A 105 -8.76 -15.39 -1.55
C GLU A 105 -9.71 -15.09 -2.72
N LEU A 106 -9.74 -13.84 -3.17
CA LEU A 106 -10.62 -13.37 -4.25
C LEU A 106 -9.98 -13.39 -5.66
N ASP A 107 -8.79 -13.98 -5.81
CA ASP A 107 -8.02 -14.02 -7.07
C ASP A 107 -7.86 -12.64 -7.75
N LEU A 108 -7.51 -11.62 -6.96
CA LEU A 108 -7.32 -10.25 -7.43
C LEU A 108 -5.88 -10.01 -7.90
N TYR A 109 -5.76 -9.46 -9.11
CA TYR A 109 -4.48 -9.18 -9.75
C TYR A 109 -3.90 -7.82 -9.35
N PHE A 110 -2.68 -7.83 -8.82
CA PHE A 110 -1.95 -6.63 -8.38
C PHE A 110 -1.74 -5.60 -9.50
N GLU A 111 -1.56 -6.05 -10.73
CA GLU A 111 -1.28 -5.22 -11.90
C GLU A 111 -2.44 -4.29 -12.26
N ARG A 112 -3.66 -4.61 -11.79
CA ARG A 112 -4.81 -3.71 -11.90
C ARG A 112 -4.66 -2.50 -11.00
N PHE A 113 -3.96 -2.64 -9.88
CA PHE A 113 -3.60 -1.54 -8.99
C PHE A 113 -2.37 -0.81 -9.52
N ILE A 114 -1.21 -1.47 -9.56
CA ILE A 114 0.03 -0.88 -10.07
C ILE A 114 0.33 -1.46 -11.46
N ASN A 115 0.01 -0.67 -12.48
CA ASN A 115 0.38 -1.02 -13.85
C ASN A 115 1.83 -0.57 -14.15
N PRO A 116 2.74 -1.47 -14.58
CA PRO A 116 4.10 -1.12 -14.96
C PRO A 116 4.23 -0.05 -16.05
N SER A 117 3.22 0.15 -16.90
CA SER A 117 3.22 1.21 -17.93
C SER A 117 2.83 2.60 -17.40
N ARG A 118 2.27 2.69 -16.18
CA ARG A 118 1.88 3.96 -15.57
C ARG A 118 3.01 4.55 -14.73
N SER A 119 3.12 5.88 -14.77
CA SER A 119 4.13 6.67 -14.05
C SER A 119 3.61 7.29 -12.75
N SER A 120 2.29 7.53 -12.64
CA SER A 120 1.66 8.02 -11.42
C SER A 120 1.29 6.87 -10.48
N PRO A 121 1.35 7.07 -9.15
CA PRO A 121 0.80 6.09 -8.22
C PRO A 121 -0.71 5.94 -8.42
N PRO A 122 -1.26 4.74 -8.18
CA PRO A 122 -2.70 4.51 -8.17
C PRO A 122 -3.37 5.12 -6.92
N ASP A 123 -4.70 5.22 -6.92
CA ASP A 123 -5.47 5.71 -5.78
C ASP A 123 -5.92 4.58 -4.85
N PHE A 124 -5.83 4.80 -3.54
CA PHE A 124 -6.32 3.88 -2.51
C PHE A 124 -7.79 4.11 -2.14
N ASP A 125 -8.38 5.26 -2.47
CA ASP A 125 -9.78 5.61 -2.19
C ASP A 125 -10.21 5.24 -0.75
N ILE A 126 -9.60 5.91 0.25
CA ILE A 126 -9.90 5.66 1.68
C ILE A 126 -11.03 6.59 2.14
N ASP A 127 -12.17 6.01 2.46
CA ASP A 127 -13.32 6.74 2.99
C ASP A 127 -13.40 6.62 4.52
N PHE A 128 -13.71 7.73 5.19
CA PHE A 128 -13.99 7.77 6.63
C PHE A 128 -15.45 8.11 6.91
N SER A 129 -15.99 7.59 8.00
CA SER A 129 -17.30 8.02 8.49
C SER A 129 -17.26 9.50 8.90
N TRP A 130 -18.34 10.23 8.60
CA TRP A 130 -18.56 11.62 9.01
C TRP A 130 -18.75 11.79 10.52
#